data_AF-A0A8T3M9B1-F1
#
_entry.id   AF-A0A8T3M9B1-F1
#
_cell.length_a   1.000
_cell.length_b   1.000
_cell.length_c   1.000
_cell.angle_alpha   90.00
_cell.angle_beta   90.00
_cell.angle_gamma   90.00
#
_symmetry.space_group_name_H-M   'P 1'
#
loop_
_entity.id
_entity.type
_entity.pdbx_description
1 polymer ?
#
loop_
_entity_poly.entity_id
_entity_poly.type
_entity_poly.pdbx_seq_one_letter_code
_entity_poly.pdbx_strand_id
1 'polypeptide(L)'
;MSTHVLDTELGRPAAGVHVTLYRLGEDNRPVRLTQALTDADGRVRDLLERPMAPGDYRLEFNLAGETSPGSGEERFFRRLSVDLRIDDVGRSHHVPLLLAPFSMTTYRGS
;
A
#
# COMPACT_ATOMS: atom_id res chain seq x y z
N MET A 1 10.12 -2.33 3.47
CA MET A 1 8.68 -2.16 3.81
C MET A 1 7.88 -2.93 2.80
N SER A 2 6.94 -3.76 3.24
CA SER A 2 6.20 -4.65 2.36
C SER A 2 4.69 -4.46 2.49
N THR A 3 3.95 -4.91 1.48
CA THR A 3 2.49 -4.95 1.52
C THR A 3 1.96 -6.22 0.85
N HIS A 4 0.70 -6.52 1.13
CA HIS A 4 -0.07 -7.58 0.53
C HIS A 4 -1.52 -7.09 0.41
N VAL A 5 -2.02 -7.04 -0.82
CA VAL A 5 -3.37 -6.59 -1.12
C VAL A 5 -4.21 -7.82 -1.44
N LEU A 6 -5.27 -8.02 -0.69
CA LEU A 6 -6.20 -9.14 -0.81
C LEU A 6 -7.59 -8.62 -1.17
N ASP A 7 -8.17 -9.17 -2.23
CA ASP A 7 -9.58 -9.05 -2.51
C ASP A 7 -10.34 -10.08 -1.67
N THR A 8 -11.05 -9.58 -0.65
CA THR A 8 -11.79 -10.40 0.30
C THR A 8 -13.18 -10.80 -0.19
N GLU A 9 -13.70 -10.14 -1.22
CA GLU A 9 -14.95 -10.58 -1.87
C GLU A 9 -14.70 -11.83 -2.71
N LEU A 10 -13.62 -11.81 -3.49
CA LEU A 10 -13.24 -12.93 -4.36
C LEU A 10 -12.32 -13.96 -3.67
N GLY A 11 -11.85 -13.67 -2.46
CA GLY A 11 -10.99 -14.55 -1.68
C GLY A 11 -9.62 -14.80 -2.33
N ARG A 12 -9.05 -13.80 -3.02
CA ARG A 12 -7.81 -13.94 -3.79
C ARG A 12 -6.89 -12.72 -3.71
N PRO A 13 -5.60 -12.83 -4.04
CA PRO A 13 -4.73 -11.67 -4.12
C PRO A 13 -5.17 -10.67 -5.19
N ALA A 14 -5.00 -9.38 -4.88
CA ALA A 14 -5.24 -8.29 -5.81
C ALA A 14 -3.92 -7.91 -6.51
N ALA A 15 -3.68 -8.53 -7.66
CA ALA A 15 -2.54 -8.22 -8.52
C ALA A 15 -2.73 -6.89 -9.24
N GLY A 16 -1.62 -6.24 -9.64
CA GLY A 16 -1.66 -5.03 -10.46
C GLY A 16 -2.14 -3.76 -9.74
N VAL A 17 -2.19 -3.75 -8.41
CA VAL A 17 -2.51 -2.56 -7.61
C VAL A 17 -1.27 -1.67 -7.54
N HIS A 18 -1.43 -0.40 -7.93
CA HIS A 18 -0.37 0.59 -7.79
C HIS A 18 -0.20 0.98 -6.32
N VAL A 19 1.01 0.76 -5.81
CA VAL A 19 1.40 1.12 -4.44
C VAL A 19 2.55 2.11 -4.49
N THR A 20 2.36 3.26 -3.86
CA THR A 20 3.36 4.34 -3.82
C THR A 20 3.79 4.59 -2.39
N LEU A 21 5.10 4.65 -2.17
CA LEU A 21 5.68 5.03 -0.90
C LEU A 21 6.18 6.47 -0.96
N TYR A 22 5.80 7.26 0.04
CA TYR A 22 6.27 8.62 0.23
C TYR A 22 6.95 8.76 1.59
N ARG A 23 7.90 9.69 1.67
CA ARG A 23 8.36 10.28 2.92
C ARG A 23 7.53 11.53 3.20
N LEU A 24 7.12 11.75 4.44
CA LEU A 24 6.49 13.00 4.85
C LEU A 24 7.55 13.94 5.44
N GLY A 25 7.59 15.19 4.95
CA GLY A 25 8.37 16.27 5.54
C GLY A 25 7.72 16.82 6.81
N GLU A 26 8.39 17.78 7.47
CA GLU A 26 7.86 18.43 8.68
C GLU A 26 6.54 19.17 8.44
N ASP A 27 6.29 19.60 7.19
CA ASP A 27 5.05 20.23 6.74
C ASP A 27 3.98 19.22 6.26
N ASN A 28 4.19 17.93 6.51
CA ASN A 28 3.39 16.80 6.02
C ASN A 28 3.29 16.72 4.49
N ARG A 29 4.17 17.39 3.73
CA ARG A 29 4.18 17.24 2.27
C ARG A 29 4.81 15.89 1.89
N PRO A 30 4.11 15.07 1.09
CA PRO A 30 4.64 13.79 0.66
C PRO A 30 5.65 13.96 -0.47
N VAL A 31 6.86 13.44 -0.26
CA VAL A 31 7.90 13.29 -1.29
C VAL A 31 7.94 11.83 -1.71
N ARG A 32 7.66 11.55 -2.98
CA ARG A 32 7.62 10.17 -3.49
C ARG A 32 9.01 9.56 -3.41
N LEU A 33 9.10 8.40 -2.76
CA LEU A 33 10.30 7.58 -2.73
C LEU A 33 10.29 6.56 -3.85
N THR A 34 9.26 5.72 -3.90
CA THR A 34 9.16 4.59 -4.83
C THR A 34 7.72 4.33 -5.22
N GLN A 35 7.53 3.56 -6.30
CA GLN A 35 6.23 3.06 -6.73
C GLN A 35 6.39 1.67 -7.32
N ALA A 36 5.45 0.78 -7.02
CA ALA A 36 5.43 -0.58 -7.54
C ALA A 36 4.01 -1.04 -7.87
N LEU A 37 3.89 -2.12 -8.63
CA LEU A 37 2.66 -2.88 -8.82
C LEU A 37 2.70 -4.11 -7.92
N THR A 38 1.57 -4.48 -7.33
CA THR A 38 1.46 -5.79 -6.68
C THR A 38 1.66 -6.91 -7.69
N ASP A 39 2.42 -7.93 -7.30
CA ASP A 39 2.66 -9.13 -8.12
C ASP A 39 1.42 -10.04 -8.20
N ALA A 40 1.56 -11.21 -8.84
CA ALA A 40 0.45 -12.17 -8.97
C ALA A 40 -0.05 -12.72 -7.62
N ASP A 41 0.75 -12.63 -6.56
CA ASP A 41 0.38 -12.95 -5.18
C ASP A 41 -0.10 -11.69 -4.42
N GLY A 42 -0.41 -10.60 -5.12
CA GLY A 42 -0.91 -9.36 -4.53
C GLY A 42 0.11 -8.62 -3.68
N ARG A 43 1.41 -8.93 -3.80
CA ARG A 43 2.45 -8.40 -2.91
C ARG A 43 3.32 -7.35 -3.57
N VAL A 44 3.81 -6.45 -2.73
CA VAL A 44 5.11 -5.80 -2.96
C VAL A 44 6.02 -6.21 -1.81
N ARG A 45 7.06 -6.98 -2.12
CA ARG A 45 7.95 -7.59 -1.13
C ARG A 45 8.88 -6.57 -0.48
N ASP A 46 9.33 -5.58 -1.25
CA ASP A 46 10.01 -4.43 -0.72
C ASP A 46 9.74 -3.18 -1.55
N LEU A 47 9.27 -2.13 -0.89
CA LEU A 47 9.07 -0.80 -1.44
C LEU A 47 10.27 0.12 -1.20
N LEU A 48 11.29 -0.32 -0.46
CA LEU A 48 12.45 0.50 -0.17
C LEU A 48 13.57 0.22 -1.18
N GLU A 49 13.91 1.21 -2.01
CA GLU A 49 15.12 1.16 -2.85
C GLU A 49 16.39 1.59 -2.09
N ARG A 50 16.21 2.20 -0.91
CA ARG A 50 17.28 2.71 -0.04
C ARG A 50 17.01 2.32 1.40
N PRO A 51 18.03 2.26 2.27
CA PRO A 51 17.83 2.00 3.69
C PRO A 51 16.77 2.90 4.31
N MET A 52 15.90 2.30 5.12
CA MET A 52 14.87 3.03 5.85
C MET A 52 15.51 3.94 6.90
N ALA A 53 14.93 5.12 7.12
CA ALA A 53 15.32 6.02 8.18
C ALA A 53 14.11 6.27 9.10
N PRO A 54 14.30 6.52 10.40
CA PRO A 54 13.19 6.88 11.28
C PRO A 54 12.44 8.12 10.77
N GLY A 55 11.13 8.19 11.03
CA GLY A 55 10.25 9.29 10.68
C GLY A 55 8.93 8.86 10.05
N ASP A 56 8.24 9.84 9.44
CA ASP A 56 6.91 9.63 8.88
C ASP A 56 6.95 9.28 7.40
N TYR A 57 6.13 8.30 7.04
CA TYR A 57 5.95 7.80 5.69
C TYR A 57 4.46 7.78 5.35
N ARG A 58 4.13 7.82 4.06
CA ARG A 58 2.78 7.55 3.55
C ARG A 58 2.84 6.39 2.59
N LEU A 59 2.02 5.38 2.84
CA LEU A 59 1.75 4.30 1.90
C LEU A 59 0.42 4.57 1.21
N GLU A 60 0.43 4.66 -0.12
CA GLU A 60 -0.74 4.91 -0.93
C GLU A 60 -1.06 3.72 -1.84
N PHE A 61 -2.31 3.27 -1.80
CA PHE A 61 -2.87 2.26 -2.68
C PHE A 61 -3.84 2.94 -3.65
N ASN A 62 -3.53 2.88 -4.94
CA ASN A 62 -4.45 3.35 -5.98
C ASN A 62 -5.34 2.19 -6.43
N LEU A 63 -6.64 2.33 -6.17
CA LEU A 63 -7.65 1.29 -6.39
C LEU A 63 -8.47 1.53 -7.67
N ALA A 64 -8.26 2.68 -8.32
CA ALA A 64 -9.01 3.13 -9.49
C ALA A 64 -8.38 2.69 -10.83
N GLY A 65 -7.26 1.95 -10.82
CA GLY A 65 -6.52 1.56 -12.02
C GLY A 65 -7.14 0.38 -12.79
N GLU A 66 -6.94 0.39 -14.12
CA GLU A 66 -7.42 -0.63 -15.08
C GLU A 66 -6.89 -2.05 -14.80
N THR A 67 -5.77 -2.16 -14.09
CA THR A 67 -5.10 -3.41 -13.75
C THR A 67 -5.59 -4.07 -12.45
N SER A 68 -6.51 -3.43 -11.72
CA SER A 68 -7.06 -3.95 -10.46
C SER A 68 -8.29 -4.84 -10.71
N PRO A 69 -8.40 -6.05 -10.11
CA PRO A 69 -9.44 -7.04 -10.46
C PRO A 69 -10.86 -6.60 -10.08
N GLY A 70 -11.66 -6.13 -11.06
CA GLY A 70 -13.02 -5.58 -10.86
C GLY A 70 -13.08 -4.14 -11.37
N SER A 71 -13.05 -4.01 -12.70
CA SER A 71 -12.78 -2.81 -13.51
C SER A 71 -13.28 -1.48 -12.92
N GLY A 72 -12.31 -0.71 -12.41
CA GLY A 72 -12.11 0.73 -12.64
C GLY A 72 -13.26 1.72 -12.42
N GLU A 73 -14.40 1.59 -13.07
CA GLU A 73 -15.39 2.68 -13.14
C GLU A 73 -16.39 2.69 -11.97
N GLU A 74 -16.67 1.54 -11.36
CA GLU A 74 -17.74 1.39 -10.35
C GLU A 74 -17.27 1.27 -8.89
N ARG A 75 -15.96 1.24 -8.62
CA ARG A 75 -15.48 1.13 -7.22
C ARG A 75 -15.80 2.38 -6.41
N PHE A 76 -16.40 2.16 -5.24
CA PHE A 76 -16.64 3.20 -4.23
C PHE A 76 -15.33 3.79 -3.71
N PHE A 77 -14.37 2.93 -3.30
CA PHE A 77 -13.05 3.38 -2.89
C PHE A 77 -12.11 3.53 -4.08
N ARG A 78 -11.60 4.75 -4.27
CA ARG A 78 -10.64 5.07 -5.33
C ARG A 78 -9.19 4.99 -4.89
N ARG A 79 -8.94 5.23 -3.60
CA ARG A 79 -7.59 5.34 -3.03
C ARG A 79 -7.62 5.16 -1.52
N LEU A 80 -6.58 4.53 -0.98
CA LEU A 80 -6.29 4.53 0.44
C LEU A 80 -4.90 5.10 0.65
N SER A 81 -4.75 6.09 1.54
CA SER A 81 -3.46 6.59 2.00
C SER A 81 -3.35 6.35 3.50
N VAL A 82 -2.26 5.72 3.94
CA VAL A 82 -1.99 5.41 5.34
C VAL A 82 -0.68 6.07 5.73
N ASP A 83 -0.73 6.93 6.74
CA ASP A 83 0.46 7.55 7.32
C ASP A 83 1.03 6.65 8.42
N LEU A 84 2.34 6.46 8.40
CA LEU A 84 3.07 5.51 9.23
C LEU A 84 4.22 6.24 9.92
N ARG A 85 4.29 6.15 11.24
CA ARG A 85 5.48 6.51 12.02
C ARG A 85 6.40 5.30 12.11
N ILE A 86 7.63 5.46 11.68
CA ILE A 86 8.69 4.45 11.78
C ILE A 86 9.75 4.93 12.78
N ASP A 87 9.88 4.25 13.91
CA ASP A 87 10.94 4.53 14.89
C ASP A 87 12.05 3.48 14.84
N ASP A 88 11.68 2.19 14.72
CA ASP A 88 12.60 1.07 14.66
C ASP A 88 12.80 0.59 13.21
N VAL A 89 13.92 1.00 12.60
CA VAL A 89 14.29 0.61 11.23
C VAL A 89 14.85 -0.81 11.11
N GLY A 90 15.15 -1.47 12.23
CA GLY A 90 15.66 -2.84 12.26
C GLY A 90 14.55 -3.89 12.11
N ARG A 91 13.28 -3.49 12.22
CA ARG A 91 12.12 -4.38 12.06
C ARG A 91 11.58 -4.35 10.64
N SER A 92 11.01 -5.48 10.24
CA SER A 92 10.10 -5.50 9.09
C SER A 92 8.88 -4.65 9.40
N HIS A 93 8.42 -3.92 8.38
CA HIS A 93 7.17 -3.17 8.42
C HIS A 93 6.29 -3.68 7.28
N HIS A 94 5.32 -4.51 7.64
CA HIS A 94 4.33 -5.06 6.73
C HIS A 94 2.99 -4.35 6.94
N VAL A 95 2.43 -3.76 5.88
CA VAL A 95 1.15 -3.05 5.93
C VAL A 95 0.23 -3.58 4.85
N PRO A 96 -0.56 -4.65 5.12
CA PRO A 96 -1.48 -5.21 4.15
C PRO A 96 -2.74 -4.37 3.97
N LEU A 97 -3.46 -4.63 2.88
CA LEU A 97 -4.78 -4.09 2.60
C LEU A 97 -5.75 -5.23 2.28
N LEU A 98 -6.76 -5.39 3.12
CA LEU A 98 -7.92 -6.23 2.84
C LEU A 98 -8.99 -5.35 2.21
N LEU A 99 -9.36 -5.66 0.97
CA LEU A 99 -10.28 -4.88 0.16
C LEU A 99 -11.57 -5.68 -0.08
N ALA A 100 -12.71 -5.05 0.19
CA ALA A 100 -14.03 -5.48 -0.25
C ALA A 100 -14.70 -4.30 -1.00
N PRO A 101 -15.85 -4.51 -1.70
CA PRO A 101 -16.55 -3.44 -2.41
C PRO A 101 -16.82 -2.18 -1.57
N PHE A 102 -17.19 -2.38 -0.30
CA PHE A 102 -17.61 -1.31 0.61
C PHE A 102 -16.92 -1.36 1.98
N SER A 103 -15.83 -2.12 2.12
CA SER A 103 -14.95 -2.03 3.29
C SER A 103 -13.47 -2.13 2.91
N MET A 104 -12.61 -1.51 3.72
CA MET A 104 -11.17 -1.64 3.65
C MET A 104 -10.62 -1.84 5.06
N THR A 105 -9.68 -2.74 5.23
CA THR A 105 -8.97 -2.95 6.50
C THR A 105 -7.48 -3.00 6.27
N THR A 106 -6.74 -2.29 7.11
CA THR A 106 -5.28 -2.34 7.16
C THR A 106 -4.82 -2.44 8.61
N TYR A 107 -3.61 -2.94 8.82
CA TYR A 107 -3.01 -3.10 10.14
C TYR A 107 -1.49 -3.18 9.98
N ARG A 108 -0.75 -3.15 11.10
CA ARG A 108 0.68 -3.47 11.11
C ARG A 108 0.87 -4.97 11.27
N GLY A 109 1.35 -5.65 10.24
CA GLY A 109 1.81 -7.03 10.31
C GLY A 109 3.22 -7.15 10.90
N SER A 110 3.57 -8.35 11.36
CA SER A 110 4.92 -8.73 11.77
C SER A 110 5.86 -8.91 10.59
#